data_AF-A0A1X0QS85-F1
#
_entry.id   AF-A0A1X0QS85-F1
#
_cell.length_a   1.000
_cell.length_b   1.000
_cell.length_c   1.000
_cell.angle_alpha   90.00
_cell.angle_beta   90.00
_cell.angle_gamma   90.00
#
_symmetry.space_group_name_H-M   'P 1'
#
loop_
_entity.id
_entity.type
_entity.pdbx_description
1 polymer ?
#
loop_
_entity_poly.entity_id
_entity_poly.type
_entity_poly.pdbx_seq_one_letter_code
_entity_poly.pdbx_strand_id
1 'polypeptide(L)'
;MQLRLVLMVSNNNRTDEYGGSIENRARFALEIVNAVAEAIGEDRTAIRFSPGGSFNDVRDDTVVETWSYLTSQLQKNHPNLAYIHFIERRFDVDADVDSISGDSLEPFRKIWKGTFIASGGFSIAREKALEYAQQHDVLISFGRAFIANPDLPERLRNNWPLNPYHRPTFYTHDAVGYTDYPFYNAKVQA
;
A
#
# COMPACT_ATOMS: atom_id res chain seq x y z
N MET A 1 -10.52 1.92 11.12
CA MET A 1 -11.58 1.18 10.39
C MET A 1 -11.07 0.83 8.99
N GLN A 2 -11.04 -0.45 8.60
CA GLN A 2 -10.60 -0.84 7.24
C GLN A 2 -11.79 -0.74 6.27
N LEU A 3 -11.76 0.25 5.36
CA LEU A 3 -12.82 0.47 4.36
C LEU A 3 -13.00 -0.72 3.39
N ARG A 4 -12.00 -1.58 3.29
CA ARG A 4 -12.01 -2.78 2.46
C ARG A 4 -13.22 -3.69 2.72
N LEU A 5 -13.67 -3.81 3.97
CA LEU A 5 -14.78 -4.71 4.32
C LEU A 5 -16.12 -4.27 3.73
N VAL A 6 -16.31 -2.97 3.49
CA VAL A 6 -17.54 -2.44 2.88
C VAL A 6 -17.48 -2.56 1.35
N LEU A 7 -16.28 -2.56 0.76
CA LEU A 7 -16.10 -2.59 -0.69
C LEU A 7 -16.34 -3.97 -1.32
N MET A 8 -16.15 -5.04 -0.56
CA MET A 8 -16.04 -6.40 -1.10
C MET A 8 -17.37 -7.13 -1.05
N VAL A 9 -17.73 -7.83 -2.13
CA VAL A 9 -19.02 -8.56 -2.20
C VAL A 9 -19.13 -9.57 -1.07
N SER A 10 -18.05 -10.31 -0.77
CA SER A 10 -18.04 -11.36 0.25
C SER A 10 -18.32 -10.86 1.68
N ASN A 11 -18.08 -9.58 1.96
CA ASN A 11 -18.24 -9.00 3.29
C ASN A 11 -19.38 -7.98 3.40
N ASN A 12 -19.97 -7.57 2.27
CA ASN A 12 -21.05 -6.60 2.22
C ASN A 12 -22.34 -7.21 1.63
N ASN A 13 -23.14 -7.80 2.51
CA ASN A 13 -24.47 -8.35 2.19
C ASN A 13 -25.61 -7.32 2.39
N ARG A 14 -25.29 -6.02 2.38
CA ARG A 14 -26.31 -4.96 2.54
C ARG A 14 -27.19 -4.91 1.30
N THR A 15 -28.45 -4.56 1.51
CA THR A 15 -29.47 -4.38 0.47
C THR A 15 -29.92 -2.93 0.31
N ASP A 16 -29.30 -2.01 1.05
CA ASP A 16 -29.51 -0.58 0.93
C ASP A 16 -28.54 0.06 -0.09
N GLU A 17 -28.50 1.39 -0.13
CA GLU A 17 -27.68 2.16 -1.07
C GLU A 17 -26.16 1.98 -0.91
N TYR A 18 -25.71 1.24 0.11
CA TYR A 18 -24.31 0.93 0.36
C TYR A 18 -23.93 -0.53 0.03
N GLY A 19 -24.83 -1.32 -0.54
CA GLY A 19 -24.57 -2.73 -0.90
C GLY A 19 -25.17 -3.15 -2.25
N GLY A 20 -24.97 -4.42 -2.60
CA GLY A 20 -25.42 -5.00 -3.86
C GLY A 20 -24.49 -4.72 -5.04
N SER A 21 -24.52 -3.51 -5.59
CA SER A 21 -23.74 -3.13 -6.79
C SER A 21 -22.34 -2.60 -6.46
N ILE A 22 -21.42 -2.59 -7.44
CA ILE A 22 -20.06 -2.03 -7.26
C ILE A 22 -20.14 -0.56 -6.85
N GLU A 23 -21.04 0.19 -7.49
CA GLU A 23 -21.29 1.62 -7.22
C GLU A 23 -21.70 1.84 -5.77
N ASN A 24 -22.67 1.07 -5.29
CA ASN A 24 -23.17 1.18 -3.92
C ASN A 24 -22.11 0.80 -2.89
N ARG A 25 -21.35 -0.27 -3.13
CA ARG A 25 -20.26 -0.67 -2.22
C ARG A 25 -19.14 0.38 -2.17
N ALA A 26 -18.82 1.00 -3.31
CA ALA A 26 -17.83 2.07 -3.42
C ALA A 26 -18.28 3.39 -2.79
N ARG A 27 -19.58 3.63 -2.68
CA ARG A 27 -20.19 4.87 -2.16
C ARG A 27 -19.55 5.36 -0.88
N PHE A 28 -19.45 4.50 0.13
CA PHE A 28 -18.92 4.89 1.44
C PHE A 28 -17.47 5.36 1.39
N ALA A 29 -16.63 4.69 0.59
CA ALA A 29 -15.23 5.10 0.43
C ALA A 29 -15.12 6.45 -0.29
N LEU A 30 -15.95 6.68 -1.31
CA LEU A 30 -15.99 7.94 -2.06
C LEU A 30 -16.50 9.10 -1.19
N GLU A 31 -17.53 8.88 -0.39
CA GLU A 31 -18.05 9.89 0.55
C GLU A 31 -17.01 10.31 1.58
N ILE A 32 -16.23 9.36 2.11
CA ILE A 32 -15.13 9.67 3.03
C ILE A 32 -14.06 10.50 2.34
N VAL A 33 -13.62 10.11 1.14
CA VAL A 33 -12.63 10.89 0.41
C VAL A 33 -13.14 12.30 0.13
N ASN A 34 -14.40 12.44 -0.29
CA ASN A 34 -15.01 13.74 -0.53
C ASN A 34 -15.05 14.59 0.75
N ALA A 35 -15.54 14.05 1.86
CA ALA A 35 -15.63 14.78 3.12
C ALA A 35 -14.25 15.21 3.66
N VAL A 36 -13.23 14.35 3.52
CA VAL A 36 -11.86 14.70 3.94
C VAL A 36 -11.26 15.75 3.00
N ALA A 37 -11.41 15.58 1.69
CA ALA A 37 -10.91 16.53 0.70
C ALA A 37 -11.59 17.91 0.83
N GLU A 38 -12.89 17.97 1.13
CA GLU A 38 -13.59 19.22 1.43
C GLU A 38 -13.05 19.89 2.71
N ALA A 39 -12.72 19.11 3.73
CA ALA A 39 -12.25 19.63 5.01
C ALA A 39 -10.80 20.12 4.97
N ILE A 40 -9.91 19.43 4.26
CA ILE A 40 -8.46 19.69 4.29
C ILE A 40 -7.81 19.89 2.91
N GLY A 41 -8.54 19.82 1.81
CA GLY A 41 -8.00 19.93 0.46
C GLY A 41 -7.56 18.59 -0.13
N GLU A 42 -7.71 18.45 -1.45
CA GLU A 42 -7.29 17.24 -2.19
C GLU A 42 -5.78 17.01 -2.09
N ASP A 43 -4.98 18.07 -2.17
CA ASP A 43 -3.51 18.04 -2.12
C ASP A 43 -2.94 17.55 -0.77
N ARG A 44 -3.78 17.43 0.26
CA ARG A 44 -3.46 16.86 1.57
C ARG A 44 -4.25 15.59 1.89
N THR A 45 -4.99 15.07 0.93
CA THR A 45 -5.82 13.86 1.06
C THR A 45 -5.28 12.75 0.17
N ALA A 46 -5.22 11.53 0.71
CA ALA A 46 -4.78 10.35 -0.02
C ALA A 46 -5.56 9.12 0.45
N ILE A 47 -5.57 8.07 -0.38
CA ILE A 47 -6.24 6.81 -0.05
C ILE A 47 -5.35 5.61 -0.36
N ARG A 48 -5.45 4.57 0.48
CA ARG A 48 -4.66 3.35 0.38
C ARG A 48 -5.53 2.12 0.10
N PHE A 49 -5.11 1.32 -0.86
CA PHE A 49 -5.82 0.16 -1.38
C PHE A 49 -5.01 -1.13 -1.28
N SER A 50 -5.71 -2.25 -1.13
CA SER A 50 -5.10 -3.58 -1.05
C SER A 50 -5.90 -4.61 -1.87
N PRO A 51 -5.79 -4.59 -3.20
CA PRO A 51 -6.63 -5.40 -4.09
C PRO A 51 -6.41 -6.90 -3.97
N GLY A 52 -5.14 -7.33 -3.92
CA GLY A 52 -4.77 -8.74 -4.02
C GLY A 52 -4.58 -9.50 -2.71
N GLY A 53 -4.89 -8.90 -1.55
CA GLY A 53 -4.62 -9.54 -0.26
C GLY A 53 -5.71 -10.55 0.14
N SER A 54 -5.38 -11.82 0.36
CA SER A 54 -6.29 -12.76 1.06
C SER A 54 -6.41 -12.48 2.56
N PHE A 55 -5.65 -11.52 3.07
CA PHE A 55 -5.67 -11.08 4.47
C PHE A 55 -7.10 -10.68 4.89
N ASN A 56 -7.55 -11.16 6.05
CA ASN A 56 -8.92 -11.05 6.58
C ASN A 56 -10.02 -11.78 5.79
N ASP A 57 -9.69 -12.88 5.11
CA ASP A 57 -10.64 -13.79 4.45
C ASP A 57 -11.52 -13.14 3.37
N VAL A 58 -11.02 -12.07 2.78
CA VAL A 58 -11.69 -11.35 1.70
C VAL A 58 -11.37 -12.04 0.37
N ARG A 59 -12.40 -12.64 -0.25
CA ARG A 59 -12.33 -13.18 -1.62
C ARG A 59 -13.40 -12.52 -2.47
N ASP A 60 -13.03 -12.03 -3.64
CA ASP A 60 -13.97 -11.40 -4.56
C ASP A 60 -13.53 -11.75 -5.98
N ASP A 61 -14.46 -12.23 -6.81
CA ASP A 61 -14.18 -12.54 -8.22
C ASP A 61 -14.17 -11.27 -9.08
N THR A 62 -14.62 -10.13 -8.51
CA THR A 62 -14.71 -8.83 -9.16
C THR A 62 -13.67 -7.83 -8.66
N VAL A 63 -12.51 -8.31 -8.16
CA VAL A 63 -11.45 -7.45 -7.60
C VAL A 63 -11.04 -6.37 -8.59
N VAL A 64 -10.67 -6.73 -9.82
CA VAL A 64 -10.16 -5.76 -10.79
C VAL A 64 -11.25 -4.75 -11.13
N GLU A 65 -12.49 -5.19 -11.35
CA GLU A 65 -13.64 -4.34 -11.66
C GLU A 65 -13.94 -3.37 -10.52
N THR A 66 -14.01 -3.86 -9.29
CA THR A 66 -14.34 -3.06 -8.09
C THR A 66 -13.30 -1.96 -7.86
N TRP A 67 -12.01 -2.32 -7.88
CA TRP A 67 -10.94 -1.33 -7.66
C TRP A 67 -10.74 -0.41 -8.86
N SER A 68 -10.98 -0.88 -10.09
CA SER A 68 -10.96 -0.02 -11.28
C SER A 68 -12.08 1.00 -11.25
N TYR A 69 -13.29 0.59 -10.83
CA TYR A 69 -14.40 1.51 -10.65
C TYR A 69 -14.05 2.60 -9.63
N LEU A 70 -13.60 2.21 -8.43
CA LEU A 70 -13.23 3.18 -7.39
C LEU A 70 -12.12 4.14 -7.87
N THR A 71 -11.08 3.61 -8.51
CA THR A 71 -9.98 4.42 -9.07
C THR A 71 -10.49 5.38 -10.16
N SER A 72 -11.43 4.95 -11.00
CA SER A 72 -12.02 5.79 -12.04
C SER A 72 -12.86 6.93 -11.48
N GLN A 73 -13.61 6.69 -10.39
CA GLN A 73 -14.39 7.72 -9.71
C GLN A 73 -13.46 8.74 -9.02
N LEU A 74 -12.37 8.28 -8.40
CA LEU A 74 -11.36 9.19 -7.83
C LEU A 74 -10.67 10.02 -8.91
N GLN A 75 -10.27 9.40 -10.03
CA GLN A 75 -9.68 10.14 -11.15
C GLN A 75 -10.63 11.20 -11.72
N LYS A 76 -11.93 10.92 -11.72
CA LYS A 76 -12.95 11.85 -12.23
C LYS A 76 -13.25 12.99 -11.25
N ASN A 77 -13.38 12.67 -9.98
CA ASN A 77 -13.94 13.59 -8.98
C ASN A 77 -12.87 14.30 -8.15
N HIS A 78 -11.72 13.65 -7.94
CA HIS A 78 -10.60 14.17 -7.12
C HIS A 78 -9.25 13.93 -7.81
N PRO A 79 -9.02 14.46 -9.02
CA PRO A 79 -7.77 14.22 -9.77
C PRO A 79 -6.52 14.79 -9.09
N ASN A 80 -6.67 15.68 -8.10
CA ASN A 80 -5.55 16.33 -7.41
C ASN A 80 -5.30 15.77 -6.01
N LEU A 81 -5.80 14.57 -5.69
CA LEU A 81 -5.40 13.89 -4.45
C LEU A 81 -3.88 13.80 -4.38
N ALA A 82 -3.33 13.99 -3.17
CA ALA A 82 -1.90 13.95 -2.91
C ALA A 82 -1.23 12.71 -3.52
N TYR A 83 -1.87 11.55 -3.37
CA TYR A 83 -1.52 10.30 -4.03
C TYR A 83 -2.60 9.23 -3.83
N ILE A 84 -2.53 8.17 -4.64
CA ILE A 84 -3.14 6.88 -4.28
C ILE A 84 -2.05 5.85 -3.99
N HIS A 85 -2.32 4.98 -3.02
CA HIS A 85 -1.34 4.04 -2.49
C HIS A 85 -1.83 2.61 -2.61
N PHE A 86 -1.25 1.82 -3.50
CA PHE A 86 -1.62 0.42 -3.68
C PHE A 86 -0.62 -0.55 -3.04
N ILE A 87 -1.14 -1.67 -2.56
CA ILE A 87 -0.36 -2.83 -2.16
C ILE A 87 -0.44 -3.87 -3.27
N GLU A 88 0.72 -4.19 -3.85
CA GLU A 88 0.93 -5.26 -4.82
C GLU A 88 0.59 -6.62 -4.21
N ARG A 89 0.09 -7.53 -5.03
CA ARG A 89 -0.25 -8.88 -4.59
C ARG A 89 1.02 -9.63 -4.23
N ARG A 90 1.01 -10.25 -3.04
CA ARG A 90 2.08 -11.11 -2.54
C ARG A 90 1.64 -12.57 -2.55
N PHE A 91 2.55 -13.49 -2.88
CA PHE A 91 2.30 -14.93 -2.73
C PHE A 91 2.08 -15.32 -1.27
N ASP A 92 2.82 -14.70 -0.36
CA ASP A 92 2.67 -14.89 1.08
C ASP A 92 2.87 -13.53 1.79
N VAL A 93 1.84 -13.11 2.54
CA VAL A 93 1.83 -11.84 3.26
C VAL A 93 2.74 -11.86 4.49
N ASP A 94 2.98 -13.04 5.04
CA ASP A 94 3.74 -13.30 6.25
C ASP A 94 5.16 -13.78 5.96
N ALA A 95 5.43 -14.38 4.80
CA ALA A 95 6.78 -14.75 4.45
C ALA A 95 7.69 -13.54 4.17
N ASP A 96 8.94 -13.72 4.53
CA ASP A 96 10.03 -12.77 4.31
C ASP A 96 10.69 -12.98 2.94
N VAL A 97 9.84 -13.18 1.92
CA VAL A 97 10.28 -13.35 0.52
C VAL A 97 9.76 -12.23 -0.37
N ASP A 98 10.58 -11.83 -1.33
CA ASP A 98 10.14 -11.05 -2.46
C ASP A 98 9.16 -11.90 -3.27
N SER A 99 7.90 -11.53 -3.23
CA SER A 99 6.82 -12.38 -3.72
C SER A 99 5.81 -11.60 -4.53
N ILE A 100 6.28 -10.63 -5.32
CA ILE A 100 5.43 -9.91 -6.28
C ILE A 100 4.93 -10.93 -7.31
N SER A 101 3.63 -11.17 -7.32
CA SER A 101 2.99 -12.09 -8.28
C SER A 101 2.66 -11.34 -9.57
N GLY A 102 3.70 -10.97 -10.34
CA GLY A 102 3.55 -10.15 -11.55
C GLY A 102 3.10 -8.71 -11.24
N ASP A 103 2.58 -8.03 -12.25
CA ASP A 103 2.18 -6.63 -12.17
C ASP A 103 0.64 -6.50 -12.02
N SER A 104 0.12 -6.78 -10.82
CA SER A 104 -1.33 -6.76 -10.58
C SER A 104 -1.92 -5.35 -10.49
N LEU A 105 -1.06 -4.34 -10.41
CA LEU A 105 -1.44 -2.93 -10.27
C LEU A 105 -1.57 -2.20 -11.60
N GLU A 106 -1.19 -2.82 -12.73
CA GLU A 106 -1.27 -2.26 -14.08
C GLU A 106 -2.64 -1.67 -14.43
N PRO A 107 -3.79 -2.35 -14.17
CA PRO A 107 -5.10 -1.80 -14.51
C PRO A 107 -5.37 -0.45 -13.83
N PHE A 108 -4.92 -0.29 -12.59
CA PHE A 108 -5.18 0.92 -11.79
C PHE A 108 -4.23 2.06 -12.17
N ARG A 109 -2.97 1.75 -12.48
CA ARG A 109 -2.00 2.74 -13.01
C ARG A 109 -2.40 3.30 -14.37
N LYS A 110 -3.09 2.51 -15.21
CA LYS A 110 -3.64 3.01 -16.47
C LYS A 110 -4.74 4.05 -16.26
N ILE A 111 -5.51 3.94 -15.18
CA ILE A 111 -6.63 4.83 -14.86
C ILE A 111 -6.13 6.12 -14.21
N TRP A 112 -5.34 6.00 -13.13
CA TRP A 112 -4.88 7.14 -12.35
C TRP A 112 -3.75 7.92 -13.02
N LYS A 113 -3.83 9.25 -13.02
CA LYS A 113 -2.86 10.15 -13.66
C LYS A 113 -2.02 10.96 -12.67
N GLY A 114 -2.36 10.92 -11.39
CA GLY A 114 -1.60 11.58 -10.32
C GLY A 114 -0.49 10.70 -9.76
N THR A 115 0.06 11.12 -8.61
CA THR A 115 1.10 10.34 -7.92
C THR A 115 0.58 8.97 -7.48
N PHE A 116 1.33 7.93 -7.81
CA PHE A 116 1.02 6.55 -7.49
C PHE A 116 2.11 5.96 -6.61
N ILE A 117 1.73 5.40 -5.45
CA ILE A 117 2.64 4.71 -4.53
C ILE A 117 2.36 3.21 -4.60
N ALA A 118 3.38 2.40 -4.87
CA ALA A 118 3.34 0.94 -4.78
C ALA A 118 3.96 0.44 -3.46
N SER A 119 3.46 -0.67 -2.95
CA SER A 119 3.98 -1.37 -1.76
C SER A 119 3.92 -2.87 -1.96
N GLY A 120 4.64 -3.60 -1.10
CA GLY A 120 4.49 -5.05 -0.98
C GLY A 120 5.55 -5.79 -1.80
N GLY A 121 6.43 -6.51 -1.11
CA GLY A 121 7.46 -7.33 -1.76
C GLY A 121 8.80 -6.62 -2.04
N PHE A 122 8.97 -5.37 -1.59
CA PHE A 122 10.19 -4.58 -1.84
C PHE A 122 11.17 -4.52 -0.65
N SER A 123 10.77 -4.97 0.54
CA SER A 123 11.45 -4.65 1.81
C SER A 123 12.91 -5.10 1.90
N ILE A 124 13.33 -6.11 1.15
CA ILE A 124 14.71 -6.61 1.16
C ILE A 124 15.35 -6.59 -0.22
N ALA A 125 14.63 -6.09 -1.23
CA ALA A 125 15.05 -6.11 -2.63
C ALA A 125 15.10 -4.70 -3.22
N ARG A 126 16.15 -3.98 -2.84
CA ARG A 126 16.46 -2.63 -3.33
C ARG A 126 16.43 -2.57 -4.86
N GLU A 127 17.12 -3.50 -5.54
CA GLU A 127 17.25 -3.48 -7.00
C GLU A 127 15.89 -3.66 -7.68
N LYS A 128 15.08 -4.62 -7.23
CA LYS A 128 13.71 -4.81 -7.74
C LYS A 128 12.82 -3.60 -7.49
N ALA A 129 12.97 -2.95 -6.33
CA ALA A 129 12.23 -1.73 -6.02
C ALA A 129 12.60 -0.59 -6.97
N LEU A 130 13.90 -0.42 -7.24
CA LEU A 130 14.39 0.60 -8.16
C LEU A 130 13.93 0.34 -9.60
N GLU A 131 14.06 -0.91 -10.06
CA GLU A 131 13.60 -1.35 -11.38
C GLU A 131 12.09 -1.09 -11.56
N TYR A 132 11.27 -1.53 -10.59
CA TYR A 132 9.82 -1.33 -10.63
C TYR A 132 9.45 0.16 -10.64
N ALA A 133 10.12 0.98 -9.80
CA ALA A 133 9.90 2.42 -9.76
C ALA A 133 10.17 3.08 -11.12
N GLN A 134 11.31 2.74 -11.73
CA GLN A 134 11.73 3.29 -13.03
C GLN A 134 10.84 2.82 -14.17
N GLN A 135 10.49 1.53 -14.19
CA GLN A 135 9.68 0.94 -15.25
C GLN A 135 8.26 1.49 -15.27
N HIS A 136 7.70 1.81 -14.10
CA HIS A 136 6.29 2.17 -13.97
C HIS A 136 6.03 3.64 -13.62
N ASP A 137 7.09 4.44 -13.42
CA ASP A 137 7.03 5.83 -12.97
C ASP A 137 6.20 6.00 -11.67
N VAL A 138 6.58 5.24 -10.64
CA VAL A 138 5.88 5.20 -9.34
C VAL A 138 6.82 5.39 -8.16
N LEU A 139 6.24 5.81 -7.03
CA LEU A 139 6.94 5.81 -5.75
C LEU A 139 6.84 4.42 -5.09
N ILE A 140 7.89 4.01 -4.37
CA ILE A 140 7.91 2.76 -3.61
C ILE A 140 7.86 3.05 -2.12
N SER A 141 6.97 2.35 -1.43
CA SER A 141 6.87 2.37 0.03
C SER A 141 7.48 1.12 0.67
N PHE A 142 8.30 1.34 1.70
CA PHE A 142 8.97 0.28 2.45
C PHE A 142 8.39 0.21 3.87
N GLY A 143 7.89 -0.96 4.28
CA GLY A 143 7.38 -1.21 5.63
C GLY A 143 8.41 -1.87 6.54
N ARG A 144 8.53 -3.20 6.45
CA ARG A 144 9.42 -4.03 7.32
C ARG A 144 10.87 -3.55 7.35
N ALA A 145 11.40 -3.13 6.20
CA ALA A 145 12.75 -2.58 6.09
C ALA A 145 12.93 -1.34 6.97
N PHE A 146 11.93 -0.46 6.97
CA PHE A 146 11.98 0.81 7.68
C PHE A 146 11.89 0.61 9.20
N ILE A 147 11.19 -0.43 9.66
CA ILE A 147 11.16 -0.80 11.10
C ILE A 147 12.59 -0.99 11.62
N ALA A 148 13.42 -1.74 10.90
CA ALA A 148 14.77 -2.08 11.35
C ALA A 148 15.85 -1.07 10.95
N ASN A 149 15.54 -0.14 10.04
CA ASN A 149 16.53 0.75 9.43
C ASN A 149 16.01 2.19 9.50
N PRO A 150 16.26 2.92 10.61
CA PRO A 150 15.80 4.31 10.75
C PRO A 150 16.42 5.24 9.69
N ASP A 151 17.57 4.85 9.14
CA ASP A 151 18.32 5.51 8.08
C ASP A 151 18.17 4.80 6.71
N LEU A 152 17.05 4.09 6.49
CA LEU A 152 16.81 3.33 5.25
C LEU A 152 17.09 4.15 3.97
N PRO A 153 16.66 5.42 3.82
CA PRO A 153 16.96 6.20 2.62
C PRO A 153 18.46 6.31 2.33
N GLU A 154 19.29 6.53 3.35
CA GLU A 154 20.75 6.60 3.18
C GLU A 154 21.35 5.24 2.86
N ARG A 155 20.84 4.16 3.46
CA ARG A 155 21.29 2.80 3.13
C ARG A 155 20.97 2.45 1.68
N LEU A 156 19.77 2.79 1.21
CA LEU A 156 19.37 2.59 -0.18
C LEU A 156 20.19 3.46 -1.15
N ARG A 157 20.52 4.70 -0.77
CA ARG A 157 21.34 5.59 -1.60
C ARG A 157 22.78 5.07 -1.74
N ASN A 158 23.39 4.64 -0.64
CA ASN A 158 24.80 4.25 -0.58
C ASN A 158 25.04 2.75 -0.77
N ASN A 159 23.98 1.96 -0.98
CA ASN A 159 24.04 0.51 -1.06
C ASN A 159 24.67 -0.14 0.19
N TRP A 160 24.34 0.38 1.37
CA TRP A 160 24.78 -0.19 2.65
C TRP A 160 23.92 -1.38 3.08
N PRO A 161 24.46 -2.32 3.88
CA PRO A 161 23.70 -3.41 4.44
C PRO A 161 22.49 -2.96 5.26
N LEU A 162 21.35 -3.62 5.06
CA LEU A 162 20.15 -3.43 5.86
C LEU A 162 20.25 -4.26 7.14
N ASN A 163 19.84 -3.68 8.27
CA ASN A 163 19.59 -4.41 9.49
C ASN A 163 18.46 -5.43 9.25
N PRO A 164 18.59 -6.66 9.76
CA PRO A 164 17.48 -7.60 9.77
C PRO A 164 16.39 -7.11 10.72
N TYR A 165 15.13 -7.20 10.30
CA TYR A 165 14.01 -6.95 11.19
C TYR A 165 13.69 -8.19 12.03
N HIS A 166 13.06 -7.96 13.18
CA HIS A 166 12.68 -9.00 14.12
C HIS A 166 11.15 -9.03 14.27
N ARG A 167 10.49 -9.98 13.61
CA ARG A 167 9.02 -10.06 13.56
C ARG A 167 8.34 -10.16 14.93
N PRO A 168 8.86 -10.92 15.91
CA PRO A 168 8.24 -11.00 17.23
C PRO A 168 8.10 -9.65 17.96
N THR A 169 8.90 -8.64 17.59
CA THR A 169 8.85 -7.31 18.19
C THR A 169 8.08 -6.29 17.34
N PHE A 170 7.43 -6.67 16.24
CA PHE A 170 6.60 -5.74 15.46
C PHE A 170 5.42 -5.17 16.25
N TYR A 171 4.88 -5.95 17.18
CA TYR A 171 3.85 -5.52 18.11
C TYR A 171 4.38 -5.75 19.53
N THR A 172 5.05 -4.75 20.07
CA THR A 172 5.67 -4.77 21.39
C THR A 172 5.23 -3.55 22.21
N HIS A 173 5.39 -3.64 23.54
CA HIS A 173 5.23 -2.51 24.47
C HIS A 173 6.59 -2.02 25.00
N ASP A 174 7.69 -2.51 24.44
CA ASP A 174 9.07 -2.24 24.86
C ASP A 174 9.83 -1.42 23.78
N ALA A 175 10.96 -0.83 24.14
CA ALA A 175 11.87 -0.17 23.23
C ALA A 175 12.58 -1.16 22.28
N VAL A 176 12.74 -2.41 22.73
CA VAL A 176 13.44 -3.48 21.99
C VAL A 176 12.70 -3.86 20.71
N GLY A 177 13.40 -3.74 19.58
CA GLY A 177 12.85 -3.93 18.24
C GLY A 177 11.94 -2.79 17.78
N TYR A 178 12.01 -1.62 18.42
CA TYR A 178 11.23 -0.42 18.07
C TYR A 178 12.10 0.82 17.90
N THR A 179 12.90 1.18 18.91
CA THR A 179 13.76 2.39 18.90
C THR A 179 15.25 2.11 19.06
N ASP A 180 15.62 0.85 19.26
CA ASP A 180 16.99 0.40 19.52
C ASP A 180 17.72 -0.12 18.26
N TYR A 181 17.07 -0.09 17.09
CA TYR A 181 17.73 -0.41 15.84
C TYR A 181 18.85 0.59 15.51
N PRO A 182 20.09 0.12 15.25
CA PRO A 182 21.22 1.01 15.08
C PRO A 182 21.20 1.68 13.70
N PHE A 183 21.62 2.94 13.65
CA PHE A 183 22.05 3.60 12.42
C PHE A 183 23.28 2.89 11.83
N TYR A 184 23.49 3.02 10.52
CA TYR A 184 24.68 2.49 9.88
C TYR A 184 25.94 3.16 10.44
N ASN A 185 26.93 2.35 10.81
CA ASN A 185 28.23 2.84 11.30
C ASN A 185 29.37 2.12 10.56
N ALA A 186 30.00 2.84 9.64
CA ALA A 186 31.09 2.33 8.80
C ALA A 186 32.31 1.80 9.60
N LYS A 187 32.52 2.26 10.84
CA LYS A 187 33.68 1.88 11.66
C LYS A 187 33.57 0.50 12.32
N VAL A 188 32.36 -0.07 12.39
CA VAL A 188 32.11 -1.36 13.08
C VAL A 188 32.23 -2.56 12.13
N GLN A 189 32.30 -2.31 10.81
CA GLN A 189 32.36 -3.34 9.77
C GLN A 189 33.76 -3.54 9.15
N ALA A 190 34.79 -2.85 9.66
CA ALA A 190 36.18 -2.94 9.20
C ALA A 190 37.02 -3.86 10.10
#